data_AF-A0A1V8V967-F1
#
_entry.id   AF-A0A1V8V967-F1
#
_cell.length_a   1.000
_cell.length_b   1.000
_cell.length_c   1.000
_cell.angle_alpha   90.00
_cell.angle_beta   90.00
_cell.angle_gamma   90.00
#
_symmetry.space_group_name_H-M   'P 1'
#
loop_
_entity.id
_entity.type
_entity.pdbx_description
1 polymer ?
#
loop_
_entity_poly.entity_id
_entity_poly.type
_entity_poly.pdbx_seq_one_letter_code
_entity_poly.pdbx_strand_id
1 'polypeptide(L)' 'MSAPNAGRQSPDPENQTKAQQGSHAAPNDQGAGQEQTKDQLKNLESNPKGPLDDAAKAKTAKGEGNDSGKVGL' A
#
# COMPACT_ATOMS: atom_id res chain seq x y z
N MET A 1 4.62 -31.54 -35.63
CA MET A 1 5.78 -31.68 -34.73
C MET A 1 5.31 -31.38 -33.32
N SER A 2 5.45 -32.29 -32.36
CA SER A 2 5.09 -32.04 -30.96
C SER A 2 6.21 -31.31 -30.24
N ALA A 3 5.87 -30.41 -29.30
CA ALA A 3 6.87 -29.71 -28.50
C ALA A 3 7.73 -30.72 -27.72
N PRO A 4 9.07 -30.62 -27.73
CA PRO A 4 9.98 -31.61 -27.12
C PRO A 4 9.78 -31.84 -25.62
N ASN A 5 8.98 -31.02 -24.93
CA ASN A 5 8.74 -31.09 -23.50
C ASN A 5 7.34 -30.54 -23.14
N ALA A 6 6.28 -31.07 -23.75
CA ALA A 6 4.94 -30.87 -23.22
C ALA A 6 4.83 -31.61 -21.87
N GLY A 7 4.39 -30.93 -20.81
CA GLY A 7 4.18 -31.55 -19.49
C GLY A 7 5.30 -31.40 -18.46
N ARG A 8 6.07 -30.30 -18.49
CA ARG A 8 6.96 -29.95 -17.36
C ARG A 8 6.12 -29.60 -16.12
N GLN A 9 5.69 -30.62 -15.38
CA GLN A 9 5.16 -30.45 -14.03
C GLN A 9 6.32 -30.20 -13.06
N SER A 10 6.16 -29.22 -12.17
CA SER A 10 7.11 -28.98 -11.08
C SER A 10 7.12 -30.19 -10.15
N PRO A 11 8.28 -30.56 -9.57
CA PRO A 11 8.32 -31.56 -8.51
C PRO A 11 7.56 -31.05 -7.27
N ASP A 12 7.07 -31.99 -6.46
CA ASP A 12 6.42 -31.69 -5.18
C ASP A 12 7.34 -30.83 -4.28
N PRO A 13 6.78 -29.99 -3.37
CA PRO A 13 7.56 -29.03 -2.58
C PRO A 13 8.76 -29.63 -1.85
N GLU A 14 8.61 -30.86 -1.34
CA GLU A 14 9.63 -31.61 -0.61
C GLU A 14 10.79 -32.07 -1.51
N ASN A 15 10.51 -32.20 -2.81
CA ASN A 15 11.45 -32.62 -3.85
C ASN A 15 11.92 -31.45 -4.73
N GLN A 16 11.54 -30.22 -4.39
CA GLN A 16 12.01 -29.03 -5.07
C GLN A 16 13.48 -28.76 -4.71
N THR A 17 14.30 -28.64 -5.75
CA THR A 17 15.70 -28.23 -5.63
C THR A 17 15.80 -26.72 -5.36
N LYS A 18 16.90 -26.27 -4.75
CA LYS A 18 17.16 -24.84 -4.49
C LYS A 18 17.03 -23.95 -5.75
N ALA A 19 17.33 -24.48 -6.93
CA ALA A 19 17.18 -23.78 -8.20
C ALA A 19 15.72 -23.50 -8.59
N GLN A 20 14.77 -24.32 -8.10
CA GLN A 20 13.33 -24.18 -8.35
C GLN A 20 12.63 -23.38 -7.25
N GLN A 21 13.18 -23.39 -6.03
CA GLN A 21 12.63 -22.67 -4.87
C GLN A 21 12.84 -21.14 -4.96
N GLY A 22 13.74 -20.69 -5.84
CA GLY A 22 14.00 -19.29 -6.11
C GLY A 22 14.67 -18.58 -4.94
N SER A 23 15.82 -17.96 -5.21
CA SER A 23 16.30 -16.87 -4.36
C SER A 23 15.29 -15.73 -4.48
N HIS A 24 14.35 -15.66 -3.54
CA HIS A 24 13.50 -14.50 -3.42
C HIS A 24 14.41 -13.32 -3.10
N ALA A 25 14.36 -12.26 -3.92
CA ALA A 25 15.01 -11.02 -3.55
C ALA A 25 14.43 -10.61 -2.20
N ALA A 26 15.27 -10.50 -1.17
CA ALA A 26 14.88 -9.97 0.12
C ALA A 26 14.78 -8.45 -0.02
N PRO A 27 13.59 -7.88 -0.28
CA PRO A 27 13.49 -6.48 -0.70
C PRO A 27 13.91 -5.54 0.44
N ASN A 28 13.78 -6.03 1.68
CA ASN A 28 14.15 -5.32 2.89
C ASN A 28 15.67 -5.36 3.19
N ASP A 29 16.42 -6.28 2.57
CA ASP A 29 17.88 -6.36 2.71
C ASP A 29 18.60 -5.42 1.73
N GLN A 30 17.86 -4.69 0.89
CA GLN A 30 18.42 -3.74 -0.08
C GLN A 30 18.86 -2.39 0.52
N GLY A 31 19.00 -2.31 1.84
CA GLY A 31 19.65 -1.20 2.53
C GLY A 31 18.88 0.13 2.57
N ALA A 32 17.68 0.21 1.99
CA ALA A 32 16.86 1.42 2.05
C ALA A 32 16.16 1.53 3.42
N GLY A 33 16.90 2.01 4.43
CA GLY A 33 16.34 2.38 5.72
C GLY A 33 15.29 3.49 5.59
N GLN A 34 14.37 3.58 6.57
CA GLN A 34 13.21 4.49 6.54
C GLN A 34 13.56 5.98 6.37
N GLU A 35 14.81 6.39 6.56
CA GLU A 35 15.26 7.76 6.30
C GLU A 35 15.47 8.06 4.83
N GLN A 36 15.94 7.10 4.03
CA GLN A 36 16.16 7.31 2.58
C GLN A 36 14.85 7.38 1.79
N THR A 37 13.74 6.87 2.35
CA THR A 37 12.41 6.92 1.72
C THR A 37 11.64 8.19 2.07
N LYS A 38 11.98 8.90 3.14
CA LYS A 38 11.32 10.18 3.49
C LYS A 38 11.51 11.24 2.41
N ASP A 39 12.67 11.29 1.79
CA ASP A 39 12.94 12.23 0.68
C ASP A 39 12.10 11.92 -0.57
N GLN A 40 11.73 10.65 -0.77
CA GLN A 40 10.84 10.24 -1.87
C GLN A 40 9.40 10.69 -1.61
N LEU A 41 8.98 10.74 -0.35
CA LEU A 41 7.65 11.20 0.05
C LEU A 41 7.44 12.71 -0.14
N LYS A 42 8.51 13.51 -0.11
CA LYS A 42 8.44 14.98 -0.30
C LYS A 42 7.79 15.38 -1.63
N ASN A 43 7.97 14.56 -2.67
CA ASN A 43 7.36 14.80 -4.00
C ASN A 43 5.94 14.22 -4.12
N LEU A 44 5.45 13.51 -3.10
CA LEU A 44 4.07 13.03 -2.99
C LEU A 44 3.24 13.92 -2.05
N GLU A 45 3.85 14.92 -1.43
CA GLU A 45 3.17 15.88 -0.57
C GLU A 45 2.28 16.80 -1.40
N SER A 46 1.01 16.40 -1.52
CA SER A 46 -0.13 17.21 -1.93
C SER A 46 -0.48 17.17 -3.42
N ASN A 47 -1.58 16.47 -3.70
CA ASN A 47 -2.40 16.80 -4.85
C ASN A 47 -2.92 18.25 -4.69
N PRO A 48 -3.01 19.04 -5.77
CA PRO A 48 -3.67 20.33 -5.72
C PRO A 48 -5.10 20.16 -5.21
N LYS A 49 -5.56 21.16 -4.44
CA LYS A 49 -6.89 21.19 -3.87
C LYS A 49 -7.95 20.98 -4.96
N GLY A 50 -8.82 19.99 -4.78
CA GLY A 50 -9.89 19.70 -5.70
C GLY A 50 -10.95 20.82 -5.70
N PRO A 51 -11.68 21.03 -6.80
CA PRO A 51 -12.71 22.09 -6.90
C PRO A 51 -13.84 21.94 -5.87
N LEU A 52 -13.99 20.76 -5.25
CA LEU A 52 -15.01 20.46 -4.26
C LEU A 52 -14.48 20.40 -2.82
N ASP A 53 -13.17 20.57 -2.60
CA ASP A 53 -12.59 20.38 -1.26
C ASP A 53 -13.09 21.40 -0.24
N ASP A 54 -13.38 22.64 -0.65
CA ASP A 54 -13.98 23.64 0.25
C ASP A 54 -15.41 23.31 0.60
N ALA A 55 -16.20 22.87 -0.39
CA ALA A 55 -17.57 22.45 -0.17
C ALA A 55 -17.65 21.19 0.71
N ALA A 56 -16.73 20.24 0.52
CA ALA A 56 -16.62 19.05 1.36
C ALA A 56 -16.27 19.44 2.79
N LYS A 57 -15.22 20.25 2.99
CA LYS A 57 -14.81 20.74 4.31
C LYS A 57 -15.91 21.52 5.01
N ALA A 58 -16.64 22.39 4.31
CA ALA A 58 -17.74 23.16 4.90
C ALA A 58 -18.91 22.27 5.37
N LYS A 59 -19.20 21.18 4.65
CA LYS A 59 -20.28 20.24 5.00
C LYS A 59 -19.91 19.26 6.10
N THR A 60 -18.64 18.86 6.16
CA THR A 60 -18.13 17.92 7.18
C THR A 60 -17.53 18.63 8.38
N ALA A 61 -17.34 19.95 8.31
CA ALA A 61 -16.96 20.75 9.47
C ALA A 61 -18.03 20.57 10.55
N LYS A 62 -17.59 20.23 11.75
CA LYS A 62 -18.46 20.27 12.93
C LYS A 62 -18.79 21.73 13.19
N GLY A 63 -19.96 22.17 12.71
CA GLY A 63 -20.48 23.49 13.06
C GLY A 63 -20.69 23.61 14.57
N GLU A 64 -20.74 24.85 15.08
CA GLU A 64 -21.22 25.23 16.42
C GLU A 64 -22.72 24.89 16.59
N GLY A 65 -23.06 23.63 16.42
CA GLY A 65 -24.42 23.15 16.28
C GLY A 65 -24.55 21.70 16.71
N ASN A 66 -23.90 21.35 17.83
CA ASN A 66 -24.37 20.30 18.74
C ASN A 66 -23.61 20.42 20.08
N ASP A 67 -23.94 21.46 20.87
CA ASP A 67 -23.65 21.45 22.30
C ASP A 67 -24.71 20.55 22.96
N SER A 68 -24.38 19.27 23.04
CA SER A 68 -25.11 18.32 23.85
C SER A 68 -24.79 18.56 25.32
N GLY A 69 -25.67 19.26 26.08
CA GLY A 69 -25.64 19.15 27.54
C GLY A 69 -26.21 20.28 28.40
N LYS A 70 -27.55 20.50 28.40
CA LYS A 70 -28.28 20.88 29.63
C LYS A 70 -29.80 20.78 29.44
N VAL A 71 -30.35 19.58 29.66
CA VAL A 71 -31.73 19.47 30.17
C VAL A 71 -31.65 19.78 31.66
N GLY A 72 -31.95 21.04 32.01
CA GLY A 72 -32.11 21.47 33.39
C GLY A 72 -33.51 21.07 33.87
N LEU A 73 -33.52 20.34 34.99
CA LEU A 73 -34.66 19.85 35.76
C LEU A 73 -35.69 20.95 36.09
#